data_AF-A0A0A9DF12-F1
#
_entry.id   AF-A0A0A9DF12-F1
#
_cell.length_a   1.000
_cell.length_b   1.000
_cell.length_c   1.000
_cell.angle_alpha   90.00
_cell.angle_beta   90.00
_cell.angle_gamma   90.00
#
_symmetry.space_group_name_H-M   'P 1'
#
loop_
_entity.id
_entity.type
_entity.pdbx_description
1 polymer ?
#
loop_
_entity_poly.entity_id
_entity_poly.type
_entity_poly.pdbx_seq_one_letter_code
_entity_poly.pdbx_strand_id
1 'polypeptide(L)'
;MGSTNFGPWKRVWKTWAPLRCKFFIWLAINNRCWTADRLAKRGLQHPAACPLCDQAEEIIQHLLVECVFARQVWMEILQQLNLGTIAPQPSSTIFPDGGAEQQEVPEKNPTKVSTPSSSW
;
A
#
# COMPACT_ATOMS: atom_id res chain seq x y z
N MET A 1 -6.69 -27.31 20.60
CA MET A 1 -7.14 -26.75 19.29
C MET A 1 -5.91 -26.43 18.46
N GLY A 2 -5.54 -27.29 17.51
CA GLY A 2 -4.35 -27.10 16.66
C GLY A 2 -4.65 -26.16 15.50
N SER A 3 -4.11 -24.94 15.53
CA SER A 3 -4.18 -24.03 14.39
C SER A 3 -3.20 -24.54 13.32
N THR A 4 -3.72 -25.18 12.27
CA THR A 4 -2.92 -25.50 11.10
C THR A 4 -2.61 -24.19 10.37
N ASN A 5 -1.44 -23.62 10.63
CA ASN A 5 -1.04 -22.36 10.02
C ASN A 5 -0.69 -22.60 8.54
N PHE A 6 -1.71 -22.52 7.68
CA PHE A 6 -1.50 -22.58 6.23
C PHE A 6 -0.81 -21.29 5.79
N GLY A 7 0.41 -21.45 5.24
CA GLY A 7 1.13 -20.37 4.60
C GLY A 7 0.23 -19.61 3.61
N PRO A 8 0.35 -18.27 3.51
CA PRO A 8 -0.57 -17.42 2.73
C PRO A 8 -0.82 -17.91 1.30
N TRP A 9 0.22 -18.41 0.63
CA TRP A 9 0.12 -18.93 -0.74
C TRP A 9 -0.80 -20.15 -0.86
N LYS A 10 -0.80 -21.09 0.10
CA LYS A 10 -1.67 -22.29 0.05
C LYS A 10 -3.14 -21.90 0.07
N ARG A 11 -3.48 -20.84 0.81
CA ARG A 11 -4.85 -20.31 0.85
C ARG A 11 -5.26 -19.70 -0.48
N VAL A 12 -4.40 -18.86 -1.08
CA VAL A 12 -4.67 -18.22 -2.38
C VAL A 12 -5.00 -19.25 -3.47
N TRP A 13 -4.16 -20.27 -3.62
CA TRP A 13 -4.31 -21.25 -4.69
C TRP A 13 -5.49 -22.22 -4.49
N LYS A 14 -5.88 -22.48 -3.23
CA LYS A 14 -7.04 -23.32 -2.89
C LYS A 14 -8.40 -22.64 -3.05
N THR A 15 -8.46 -21.31 -3.22
CA THR A 15 -9.73 -20.61 -3.42
C THR A 15 -10.42 -21.02 -4.73
N TRP A 16 -11.74 -20.84 -4.82
CA TRP A 16 -12.49 -20.97 -6.08
C TRP A 16 -12.39 -19.72 -6.97
N ALA A 17 -11.55 -18.74 -6.60
CA ALA A 17 -11.41 -17.50 -7.34
C ALA A 17 -10.82 -17.73 -8.76
N PRO A 18 -11.20 -16.89 -9.74
CA PRO A 18 -10.57 -16.91 -11.06
C PRO A 18 -9.05 -16.75 -10.97
N LEU A 19 -8.33 -17.32 -11.92
CA LEU A 19 -6.86 -17.32 -11.94
C LEU A 19 -6.27 -15.90 -11.91
N ARG A 20 -6.93 -14.93 -12.57
CA ARG A 20 -6.55 -13.51 -12.54
C ARG A 20 -6.55 -12.93 -11.12
N CYS A 21 -7.59 -13.25 -10.34
CA CYS A 21 -7.71 -12.81 -8.94
C CYS A 21 -6.65 -13.49 -8.06
N LYS A 22 -6.40 -14.80 -8.27
CA LYS A 22 -5.35 -15.54 -7.54
C LYS A 22 -3.97 -14.94 -7.78
N PHE A 23 -3.62 -14.66 -9.03
CA PHE A 23 -2.35 -14.01 -9.37
C PHE A 23 -2.24 -12.62 -8.75
N PHE A 24 -3.30 -11.82 -8.84
CA PHE A 24 -3.32 -10.49 -8.24
C PHE A 24 -3.07 -10.54 -6.72
N ILE A 25 -3.81 -11.38 -5.99
CA ILE A 25 -3.64 -11.53 -4.53
C ILE A 25 -2.25 -12.06 -4.20
N TRP A 26 -1.72 -13.00 -4.99
CA TRP A 26 -0.36 -13.48 -4.81
C TRP A 26 0.67 -12.35 -4.99
N LEU A 27 0.53 -11.52 -6.02
CA LEU A 27 1.39 -10.34 -6.20
C LEU A 27 1.26 -9.38 -5.02
N ALA A 28 0.04 -9.10 -4.56
CA ALA A 28 -0.22 -8.21 -3.43
C ALA A 28 0.45 -8.71 -2.14
N ILE A 29 0.35 -10.00 -1.84
CA ILE A 29 1.02 -10.63 -0.67
C ILE A 29 2.55 -10.55 -0.79
N ASN A 30 3.09 -10.66 -2.00
CA ASN A 30 4.53 -10.50 -2.24
C ASN A 30 4.94 -9.02 -2.38
N ASN A 31 4.01 -8.10 -2.12
CA ASN A 31 4.14 -6.66 -2.33
C ASN A 31 4.50 -6.28 -3.78
N ARG A 32 4.35 -7.14 -4.79
CA ARG A 32 4.80 -6.90 -6.18
C ARG A 32 3.77 -6.21 -7.08
N CYS A 33 2.74 -5.61 -6.50
CA CYS A 33 1.77 -4.82 -7.26
C CYS A 33 2.40 -3.51 -7.77
N TRP A 34 1.90 -3.02 -8.90
CA TRP A 34 2.27 -1.70 -9.41
C TRP A 34 1.43 -0.63 -8.69
N THR A 35 1.91 -0.21 -7.54
CA THR A 35 1.36 0.89 -6.73
C THR A 35 2.26 2.12 -6.81
N ALA A 36 1.73 3.32 -6.59
CA ALA A 36 2.48 4.57 -6.71
C ALA A 36 3.81 4.56 -5.92
N ASP A 37 3.84 3.96 -4.73
CA ASP A 37 5.06 3.81 -3.92
C ASP A 37 6.20 3.09 -4.67
N ARG A 38 5.86 2.09 -5.51
CA ARG A 38 6.83 1.35 -6.30
C ARG A 38 7.25 2.09 -7.56
N LEU A 39 6.37 2.90 -8.14
CA LEU A 39 6.75 3.82 -9.20
C LEU A 39 7.72 4.87 -8.67
N ALA A 40 7.47 5.42 -7.47
CA ALA A 40 8.34 6.36 -6.77
C ALA A 40 9.75 5.77 -6.56
N LYS A 41 9.84 4.54 -6.03
CA LYS A 41 11.11 3.80 -5.86
C LYS A 41 11.88 3.59 -7.16
N ARG A 42 11.23 3.68 -8.33
CA ARG A 42 11.85 3.53 -9.65
C ARG A 42 12.07 4.86 -10.37
N GLY A 43 11.76 5.99 -9.72
CA GLY A 43 11.87 7.32 -10.32
C GLY A 43 10.86 7.59 -11.43
N LEU A 44 9.75 6.83 -11.48
CA LEU A 44 8.67 7.04 -12.44
C LEU A 44 7.66 8.05 -11.88
N GLN A 45 7.00 8.78 -12.79
CA GLN A 45 5.94 9.71 -12.41
C GLN A 45 4.80 8.95 -11.72
N HIS A 46 4.37 9.45 -10.56
CA HIS A 46 3.36 8.84 -9.73
C HIS A 46 2.55 9.92 -9.01
N PRO A 47 1.26 9.66 -8.71
CA PRO A 47 0.46 10.56 -7.90
C PRO A 47 1.00 10.59 -6.46
N ALA A 48 0.98 11.77 -5.83
CA ALA A 48 1.46 11.96 -4.45
C ALA A 48 0.51 11.36 -3.39
N ALA A 49 -0.76 11.15 -3.76
CA ALA A 49 -1.79 10.60 -2.89
C ALA A 49 -2.60 9.52 -3.63
N CYS A 50 -3.29 8.68 -2.87
CA CYS A 50 -4.12 7.62 -3.37
C CYS A 50 -5.25 8.18 -4.24
N PRO A 51 -5.40 7.72 -5.50
CA PRO A 51 -6.39 8.26 -6.43
C PRO A 51 -7.85 8.01 -6.02
N LEU A 52 -8.09 7.15 -5.03
CA LEU A 52 -9.44 6.81 -4.56
C LEU A 52 -9.92 7.69 -3.40
N CYS A 53 -9.01 8.16 -2.54
CA CYS A 53 -9.38 8.89 -1.32
C CYS A 53 -8.67 10.24 -1.16
N ASP A 54 -7.56 10.47 -1.88
CA ASP A 54 -6.73 11.67 -1.83
C ASP A 54 -6.21 12.04 -0.42
N GLN A 55 -6.12 11.07 0.49
CA GLN A 55 -5.82 11.29 1.92
C GLN A 55 -4.48 10.72 2.39
N ALA A 56 -3.94 9.71 1.71
CA ALA A 56 -2.71 9.02 2.10
C ALA A 56 -1.96 8.52 0.86
N GLU A 57 -0.70 8.11 1.03
CA GLU A 57 0.11 7.51 -0.03
C GLU A 57 -0.53 6.22 -0.57
N GLU A 58 -0.40 5.98 -1.87
CA GLU A 58 -0.88 4.75 -2.48
C GLU A 58 0.10 3.59 -2.24
N ILE A 59 -0.11 2.89 -1.14
CA ILE A 59 0.47 1.56 -0.86
C ILE A 59 -0.58 0.47 -1.04
N ILE A 60 -0.17 -0.77 -1.32
CA ILE A 60 -1.11 -1.89 -1.57
C ILE A 60 -2.07 -2.14 -0.40
N GLN A 61 -1.56 -1.96 0.82
CA GLN A 61 -2.30 -2.10 2.07
C GLN A 61 -3.39 -1.01 2.19
N HIS A 62 -3.04 0.24 1.89
CA HIS A 62 -3.99 1.34 1.84
C HIS A 62 -5.02 1.11 0.73
N LEU A 63 -4.58 0.83 -0.50
CA LEU A 63 -5.46 0.70 -1.66
C LEU A 63 -6.52 -0.40 -1.50
N LEU A 64 -6.19 -1.52 -0.84
CA LEU A 64 -7.09 -2.66 -0.72
C LEU A 64 -7.85 -2.73 0.61
N VAL A 65 -7.35 -2.11 1.69
CA VAL A 65 -7.84 -2.36 3.05
C VAL A 65 -8.16 -1.06 3.80
N GLU A 66 -7.24 -0.11 3.85
CA GLU A 66 -7.37 1.06 4.74
C GLU A 66 -8.08 2.24 4.07
N CYS A 67 -8.00 2.33 2.74
CA CYS A 67 -8.63 3.36 1.95
C CYS A 67 -10.14 3.41 2.24
N VAL A 68 -10.66 4.60 2.52
CA VAL A 68 -12.07 4.79 2.87
C VAL A 68 -12.98 4.26 1.75
N PHE A 69 -12.62 4.49 0.50
CA PHE A 69 -13.33 3.95 -0.66
C PHE A 69 -13.29 2.42 -0.68
N ALA A 70 -12.12 1.80 -0.50
CA ALA A 70 -11.98 0.35 -0.48
C ALA A 70 -12.83 -0.28 0.65
N ARG A 71 -12.85 0.33 1.83
CA ARG A 71 -13.71 -0.11 2.94
C ARG A 71 -15.18 -0.04 2.61
N GLN A 72 -15.65 1.03 1.96
CA GLN A 72 -17.04 1.13 1.52
C GLN A 72 -17.39 -0.03 0.60
N VAL A 73 -16.53 -0.33 -0.39
CA VAL A 73 -16.72 -1.48 -1.29
C VAL A 73 -16.79 -2.79 -0.50
N TRP A 74 -15.89 -3.01 0.46
CA TRP A 74 -15.93 -4.21 1.30
C TRP A 74 -17.20 -4.30 2.15
N MET A 75 -17.64 -3.19 2.73
CA MET A 75 -18.89 -3.13 3.51
C MET A 75 -20.09 -3.53 2.65
N GLU A 76 -20.23 -2.95 1.45
CA GLU A 76 -21.33 -3.25 0.53
C GLU A 76 -21.35 -4.73 0.13
N ILE A 77 -20.20 -5.29 -0.24
CA ILE A 77 -20.09 -6.70 -0.63
C ILE A 77 -20.40 -7.62 0.57
N LEU A 78 -19.85 -7.32 1.74
CA LEU A 78 -20.02 -8.17 2.92
C LEU A 78 -21.43 -8.07 3.51
N GLN A 79 -22.08 -6.91 3.42
CA GLN A 79 -23.48 -6.76 3.82
C GLN A 79 -24.39 -7.64 2.99
N GLN A 80 -24.19 -7.70 1.67
CA GLN A 80 -24.94 -8.60 0.78
C GLN A 80 -24.76 -10.09 1.12
N LEU A 81 -23.66 -10.44 1.79
CA LEU A 81 -23.35 -11.80 2.22
C LEU A 81 -23.70 -12.06 3.71
N ASN A 82 -24.34 -11.11 4.39
CA ASN A 82 -24.60 -11.14 5.84
C ASN A 82 -23.31 -11.26 6.71
N LEU A 83 -22.17 -10.78 6.20
CA LEU A 83 -20.85 -10.83 6.83
C LEU A 83 -20.29 -9.44 7.19
N GLY A 84 -21.13 -8.41 7.31
CA GLY A 84 -20.70 -7.02 7.54
C GLY A 84 -19.81 -6.81 8.78
N THR A 85 -19.87 -7.71 9.76
CA THR A 85 -19.03 -7.67 10.97
C THR A 85 -17.55 -7.98 10.72
N ILE A 86 -17.20 -8.54 9.56
CA ILE A 86 -15.83 -8.95 9.20
C ILE A 86 -15.11 -7.87 8.38
N ALA A 87 -15.78 -6.75 8.11
CA ALA A 87 -15.22 -5.71 7.26
C ALA A 87 -13.90 -5.15 7.81
N PRO A 88 -12.91 -4.91 6.93
CA PRO A 88 -11.60 -4.47 7.33
C PRO A 88 -11.64 -3.12 8.05
N GLN A 89 -10.96 -3.07 9.19
CA GLN A 89 -10.76 -1.85 9.98
C GLN A 89 -9.43 -1.20 9.60
N PRO A 90 -9.26 0.13 9.76
CA PRO A 90 -8.05 0.84 9.35
C PRO A 90 -6.75 0.35 10.03
N SER A 91 -6.82 -0.41 11.12
CA SER A 91 -5.65 -1.01 11.79
C SER A 91 -5.32 -2.44 11.31
N SER A 92 -6.00 -2.96 10.30
CA SER A 92 -5.86 -4.37 9.88
C SER A 92 -4.67 -4.53 8.94
N THR A 93 -3.48 -4.85 9.46
CA THR A 93 -2.31 -5.14 8.62
C THR A 93 -2.43 -6.52 7.97
N ILE A 94 -2.78 -6.55 6.68
CA ILE A 94 -3.00 -7.79 5.92
C ILE A 94 -1.78 -8.10 5.04
N PHE A 95 -1.18 -7.05 4.49
CA PHE A 95 0.00 -7.15 3.66
C PHE A 95 1.23 -6.76 4.49
N PRO A 96 2.29 -7.58 4.52
CA PRO A 96 3.50 -7.23 5.24
C PRO A 96 4.10 -5.97 4.60
N ASP A 97 4.24 -4.94 5.42
CA ASP A 97 4.90 -3.71 5.01
C ASP A 97 6.35 -4.06 4.72
N GLY A 98 6.72 -4.02 3.45
CA GLY A 98 8.08 -4.26 3.02
C GLY A 98 8.90 -3.05 3.41
N GLY A 99 9.34 -3.01 4.67
CA GLY A 99 10.19 -1.97 5.24
C GLY A 99 11.38 -1.72 4.32
N ALA A 100 11.30 -0.64 3.55
CA ALA A 100 12.44 0.09 3.10
C ALA A 100 12.46 1.34 3.97
N GLU A 101 13.46 1.37 4.86
CA GLU A 101 13.94 2.53 5.60
C GLU A 101 13.66 3.84 4.85
N GLN A 102 13.03 4.79 5.54
CA GLN A 102 12.92 6.16 5.08
C GLN A 102 14.34 6.73 5.01
N GLN A 103 14.94 6.72 3.82
CA GLN A 103 16.09 7.57 3.58
C GLN A 103 15.54 8.98 3.35
N GLU A 104 15.64 9.82 4.38
CA GLU A 104 15.48 11.27 4.29
C GLU A 104 16.20 11.75 3.03
N VAL A 105 15.44 12.29 2.07
CA VAL A 105 16.03 13.01 0.94
C VAL A 105 16.63 14.29 1.53
N PRO A 106 17.96 14.50 1.46
CA PRO A 106 18.54 15.72 1.99
C PRO A 106 18.02 16.90 1.17
N GLU A 107 17.38 17.84 1.86
CA GLU A 107 16.99 19.15 1.36
C GLU A 107 18.23 19.83 0.73
N LYS A 108 18.33 19.81 -0.60
CA LYS A 108 19.33 20.60 -1.31
C LYS A 108 18.95 22.07 -1.20
N ASN A 109 19.46 22.71 -0.16
CA ASN A 109 19.38 24.16 0.02
C ASN A 109 20.14 24.86 -1.13
N PRO A 110 19.47 25.67 -1.97
CA PRO A 110 20.14 26.37 -3.05
C PRO A 110 20.99 27.52 -2.50
N THR A 111 22.32 27.33 -2.57
CA THR A 111 23.32 28.37 -2.87
C THR A 111 23.31 29.63 -1.99
N LYS A 112 24.13 29.61 -0.92
CA LYS A 112 24.78 30.84 -0.43
C LYS A 112 25.98 31.13 -1.33
N VAL A 113 25.84 32.10 -2.24
CA VAL A 113 26.98 32.74 -2.90
C VAL A 113 27.65 33.63 -1.86
N SER A 114 28.87 33.26 -1.47
CA SER A 114 29.79 34.05 -0.68
C SER A 114 30.35 35.20 -1.53
N THR A 115 30.07 36.44 -1.15
CA THR A 115 30.90 37.59 -1.55
C THR A 115 31.99 37.80 -0.50
N PRO A 116 33.27 37.96 -0.89
CA PRO A 116 34.37 38.11 0.05
C PRO A 116 34.44 39.52 0.67
N SER A 117 34.86 39.53 1.92
CA SER A 117 35.32 40.64 2.74
C SER A 117 36.18 41.65 1.97
N SER A 118 35.88 42.94 2.12
CA SER A 118 36.94 43.95 2.22
C SER A 118 36.50 45.08 3.15
N SER A 119 37.34 45.27 4.15
CA SER A 119 37.36 46.31 5.16
C SER A 119 37.56 47.69 4.53
N TRP A 120 36.78 48.69 4.95
CA TRP A 120 37.17 50.04 5.39
C TRP A 120 35.98 50.66 6.14
#